data_AF-A0A962XGC7-F1
#
_entry.id   AF-A0A962XGC7-F1
#
_cell.length_a   1.000
_cell.length_b   1.000
_cell.length_c   1.000
_cell.angle_alpha   90.00
_cell.angle_beta   90.00
_cell.angle_gamma   90.00
#
_symmetry.space_group_name_H-M   'P 1'
#
loop_
_entity.id
_entity.type
_entity.pdbx_description
1 polymer ?
#
loop_
_entity_poly.entity_id
_entity_poly.type
_entity_poly.pdbx_seq_one_letter_code
_entity_poly.pdbx_strand_id
1 'polypeptide(L)'
;MARRRLTVQQKARIAKIQERRRQKASNAAETSLQHAGAVDQRSGRVVVRHGRNLLIRDDSGSTVHGLFRANLGEVVCGERVIWQPTGDGEGVVVAVQPRKTALTRPGFDGRDKAIAANITQLVVVLAVEPEPTGYLLDQYLVAAQRASLEGLICLNKADLL
;
A
#
# COMPACT_ATOMS: atom_id res chain seq x y z
N MET A 1 -30.87 5.18 15.08
CA MET A 1 -31.41 3.86 14.69
C MET A 1 -30.48 2.76 15.19
N ALA A 2 -30.96 1.85 16.04
CA ALA A 2 -30.11 0.83 16.67
C ALA A 2 -29.63 -0.22 15.66
N ARG A 3 -28.32 -0.46 15.58
CA ARG A 3 -27.72 -1.52 14.74
C ARG A 3 -28.27 -2.88 15.18
N ARG A 4 -29.03 -3.54 14.30
CA ARG A 4 -29.58 -4.89 14.51
C ARG A 4 -28.44 -5.87 14.80
N ARG A 5 -28.39 -6.41 16.03
CA ARG A 5 -27.38 -7.41 16.44
C ARG A 5 -27.63 -8.73 15.69
N LEU A 6 -26.67 -9.13 14.87
CA LEU A 6 -26.68 -10.40 14.13
C LEU A 6 -26.55 -11.58 15.10
N THR A 7 -27.35 -12.62 14.89
CA THR A 7 -27.26 -13.87 15.65
C THR A 7 -25.95 -14.62 15.34
N VAL A 8 -25.53 -15.52 16.23
CA VAL A 8 -24.30 -16.34 16.05
C VAL A 8 -24.32 -17.08 14.71
N GLN A 9 -25.47 -17.65 14.33
CA GLN A 9 -25.65 -18.34 13.05
C GLN A 9 -25.56 -17.40 11.83
N GLN A 10 -26.09 -16.17 11.93
CA GLN A 10 -25.98 -15.18 10.87
C GLN A 10 -24.53 -14.72 10.67
N LYS A 11 -23.78 -14.50 11.75
CA LYS A 11 -22.34 -14.18 11.69
C LYS A 11 -21.54 -15.31 11.02
N ALA A 12 -21.78 -16.56 11.41
CA ALA A 12 -21.10 -17.72 10.82
C ALA A 12 -21.43 -17.87 9.32
N ARG A 13 -22.70 -17.65 8.93
CA ARG A 13 -23.12 -17.66 7.51
C ARG A 13 -22.44 -16.55 6.70
N ILE A 14 -22.37 -15.33 7.23
CA ILE A 14 -21.67 -14.21 6.58
C ILE A 14 -20.19 -14.53 6.42
N ALA A 15 -19.53 -15.04 7.46
CA ALA A 15 -18.11 -15.43 7.40
C ALA A 15 -17.87 -16.51 6.32
N LYS A 16 -18.72 -17.54 6.25
CA LYS A 16 -18.63 -18.60 5.22
C LYS A 16 -18.84 -18.07 3.80
N ILE A 17 -19.78 -17.13 3.61
CA ILE A 17 -20.00 -16.48 2.31
C ILE A 17 -18.80 -15.60 1.95
N GLN A 18 -18.25 -14.84 2.90
CA GLN A 18 -17.08 -14.01 2.68
C GLN A 18 -15.84 -14.85 2.34
N GLU A 19 -15.64 -15.98 3.00
CA GLU A 19 -14.53 -16.90 2.70
C GLU A 19 -14.66 -17.46 1.27
N ARG A 20 -15.85 -17.94 0.89
CA ARG A 20 -16.09 -18.46 -0.47
C ARG A 20 -15.89 -17.39 -1.54
N ARG A 21 -16.23 -16.13 -1.26
CA ARG A 21 -15.95 -14.99 -2.14
C ARG A 21 -14.46 -14.70 -2.22
N ARG A 22 -13.73 -14.76 -1.09
CA ARG A 22 -12.27 -14.59 -1.05
C ARG A 22 -11.55 -15.68 -1.86
N GLN A 23 -11.99 -16.93 -1.74
CA GLN A 23 -11.45 -18.05 -2.51
C GLN A 23 -11.67 -17.88 -4.01
N LYS A 24 -12.90 -17.53 -4.43
CA LYS A 24 -13.21 -17.26 -5.85
C LYS A 24 -12.37 -16.10 -6.40
N ALA A 25 -12.23 -15.01 -5.65
CA ALA A 25 -11.40 -13.88 -6.04
C ALA A 25 -9.92 -14.26 -6.15
N SER A 26 -9.41 -15.11 -5.25
CA SER A 26 -8.04 -15.64 -5.33
C SER A 26 -7.83 -16.49 -6.58
N ASN A 27 -8.77 -17.39 -6.91
CA ASN A 27 -8.65 -18.25 -8.09
C ASN A 27 -8.72 -17.43 -9.40
N ALA A 28 -9.65 -16.46 -9.47
CA ALA A 28 -9.73 -15.56 -10.63
C ALA A 28 -8.44 -14.74 -10.79
N ALA A 29 -7.88 -14.26 -9.68
CA ALA A 29 -6.60 -13.55 -9.68
C ALA A 29 -5.45 -14.41 -10.22
N GLU A 30 -5.39 -15.71 -9.85
CA GLU A 30 -4.41 -16.64 -10.39
C GLU A 30 -4.58 -16.88 -11.90
N THR A 31 -5.82 -16.95 -12.40
CA THR A 31 -6.10 -17.07 -13.83
C THR A 31 -5.64 -15.82 -14.59
N SER A 32 -5.93 -14.61 -14.09
CA SER A 32 -5.47 -13.36 -14.72
C SER A 32 -3.94 -13.24 -14.73
N LEU A 33 -3.27 -13.71 -13.67
CA LEU A 33 -1.80 -13.76 -13.59
C LEU A 33 -1.17 -14.66 -14.67
N GLN A 34 -1.85 -15.74 -15.08
CA GLN A 34 -1.37 -16.69 -16.09
C GLN A 34 -1.54 -16.18 -17.54
N HIS A 35 -2.55 -15.34 -17.80
CA HIS A 35 -2.87 -14.85 -19.15
C HIS A 35 -2.06 -13.61 -19.58
N ALA A 36 -1.23 -13.04 -18.70
CA ALA A 36 -0.45 -11.85 -19.01
C ALA A 36 0.71 -12.16 -20.00
N GLY A 37 0.51 -11.79 -21.27
CA GLY A 37 1.47 -11.93 -22.37
C GLY A 37 2.44 -10.74 -22.52
N ALA A 38 3.57 -10.95 -23.21
CA ALA A 38 4.73 -10.06 -23.20
C ALA A 38 4.58 -8.68 -23.90
N VAL A 39 3.50 -8.42 -24.65
CA VAL A 39 3.52 -7.43 -25.75
C VAL A 39 3.23 -5.98 -25.30
N ASP A 40 2.58 -5.74 -24.16
CA ASP A 40 2.20 -4.38 -23.72
C ASP A 40 2.67 -4.05 -22.29
N GLN A 41 3.98 -3.93 -22.09
CA GLN A 41 4.52 -3.49 -20.80
C GLN A 41 4.39 -1.99 -20.62
N ARG A 42 3.80 -1.57 -19.50
CA ARG A 42 3.59 -0.18 -19.11
C ARG A 42 4.26 0.11 -17.78
N SER A 43 4.75 1.33 -17.62
CA SER A 43 5.21 1.82 -16.32
C SER A 43 4.03 2.29 -15.48
N GLY A 44 4.20 2.23 -14.17
CA GLY A 44 3.21 2.76 -13.24
C GLY A 44 3.73 2.84 -11.82
N ARG A 45 2.90 3.38 -10.94
CA ARG A 45 3.16 3.49 -9.51
C ARG A 45 2.06 2.82 -8.71
N VAL A 46 2.44 2.00 -7.74
CA VAL A 46 1.48 1.43 -6.78
C VAL A 46 0.98 2.51 -5.84
N VAL A 47 -0.32 2.81 -5.88
CA VAL A 47 -0.96 3.81 -5.01
C VAL A 47 -1.76 3.20 -3.87
N VAL A 48 -2.24 1.96 -4.05
CA VAL A 48 -2.90 1.18 -3.00
C VAL A 48 -2.43 -0.26 -3.07
N ARG A 49 -2.26 -0.89 -1.91
CA ARG A 49 -1.98 -2.32 -1.78
C ARG A 49 -2.92 -2.97 -0.76
N HIS A 50 -3.66 -3.97 -1.18
CA HIS A 50 -4.51 -4.79 -0.32
C HIS A 50 -4.27 -6.29 -0.60
N GLY A 51 -3.38 -6.90 0.18
CA GLY A 51 -2.94 -8.27 -0.06
C GLY A 51 -2.20 -8.38 -1.40
N ARG A 52 -2.80 -9.13 -2.35
CA ARG A 52 -2.31 -9.26 -3.73
C ARG A 52 -2.89 -8.22 -4.70
N ASN A 53 -3.97 -7.57 -4.32
CA ASN A 53 -4.62 -6.53 -5.13
C ASN A 53 -3.88 -5.21 -4.98
N LEU A 54 -3.71 -4.52 -6.09
CA LEU A 54 -3.04 -3.25 -6.23
C LEU A 54 -3.94 -2.27 -6.97
N LEU A 55 -3.80 -0.98 -6.67
CA LEU A 55 -4.15 0.07 -7.62
C LEU A 55 -2.86 0.64 -8.18
N ILE A 56 -2.75 0.61 -9.50
CA ILE A 56 -1.59 1.11 -10.25
C ILE A 56 -2.01 2.40 -10.92
N ARG A 57 -1.30 3.49 -10.63
CA ARG A 57 -1.44 4.73 -11.37
C ARG A 57 -0.44 4.72 -12.53
N ASP A 58 -0.93 4.81 -13.76
CA ASP A 58 -0.08 4.93 -14.93
C ASP A 58 0.42 6.38 -15.12
N ASP A 59 1.27 6.58 -16.12
CA ASP A 59 1.85 7.89 -16.41
C ASP A 59 0.82 8.90 -16.97
N SER A 60 -0.35 8.44 -17.42
CA SER A 60 -1.47 9.32 -17.82
C SER A 60 -2.28 9.83 -16.61
N GLY A 61 -2.02 9.29 -15.42
CA GLY A 61 -2.79 9.56 -14.20
C GLY A 61 -3.99 8.65 -14.00
N SER A 62 -4.29 7.80 -14.98
CA SER A 62 -5.36 6.80 -14.87
C SER A 62 -4.99 5.73 -13.84
N THR A 63 -6.00 5.17 -13.18
CA THR A 63 -5.81 4.14 -12.16
C THR A 63 -6.38 2.82 -12.63
N VAL A 64 -5.56 1.77 -12.58
CA VAL A 64 -5.89 0.43 -13.04
C VAL A 64 -5.86 -0.52 -11.85
N HIS A 65 -6.91 -1.33 -11.71
CA HIS A 65 -6.90 -2.42 -10.73
C HIS A 65 -5.96 -3.52 -11.22
N GLY A 66 -5.14 -4.06 -10.33
CA GLY A 66 -4.21 -5.08 -10.75
C GLY A 66 -3.73 -5.99 -9.64
N LEU A 67 -2.95 -6.97 -10.07
CA LEU A 67 -2.37 -8.02 -9.24
C LEU A 67 -0.86 -8.04 -9.44
N PHE A 68 -0.14 -8.77 -8.60
CA PHE A 68 1.28 -9.02 -8.81
C PHE A 68 1.62 -10.51 -8.67
N ARG A 69 2.63 -10.93 -9.44
CA ARG A 69 3.17 -12.30 -9.40
C ARG A 69 3.85 -12.59 -8.06
N ALA A 70 3.73 -13.83 -7.59
CA ALA A 70 4.22 -14.21 -6.25
C ALA A 70 5.75 -14.11 -6.12
N ASN A 71 6.47 -14.25 -7.24
CA ASN A 71 7.93 -14.19 -7.30
C ASN A 71 8.50 -12.77 -7.17
N LEU A 72 7.67 -11.71 -7.18
CA LEU A 72 8.11 -10.32 -7.07
C LEU A 72 8.49 -9.91 -5.64
N GLY A 73 8.22 -10.76 -4.65
CA GLY A 73 8.49 -10.46 -3.26
C GLY A 73 7.56 -9.39 -2.69
N GLU A 74 8.13 -8.47 -1.91
CA GLU A 74 7.37 -7.43 -1.22
C GLU A 74 7.10 -6.23 -2.12
N VAL A 75 5.83 -5.99 -2.45
CA VAL A 75 5.35 -4.79 -3.13
C VAL A 75 4.60 -3.91 -2.15
N VAL A 76 4.94 -2.62 -2.08
CA VAL A 76 4.34 -1.63 -1.16
C VAL A 76 3.84 -0.39 -1.91
N CYS A 77 3.14 0.50 -1.21
CA CYS A 77 2.74 1.78 -1.79
C CYS A 77 3.97 2.63 -2.14
N GLY A 78 3.89 3.35 -3.26
CA GLY A 78 4.99 4.16 -3.79
C GLY A 78 5.98 3.40 -4.67
N GLU A 79 5.84 2.07 -4.80
CA GLU A 79 6.67 1.30 -5.74
C GLU A 79 6.47 1.75 -7.18
N ARG A 80 7.57 1.86 -7.91
CA ARG A 80 7.56 1.99 -9.36
C ARG A 80 7.58 0.59 -9.96
N VAL A 81 6.65 0.30 -10.85
CA VAL A 81 6.42 -1.05 -11.36
C VAL A 81 6.29 -1.06 -12.86
N ILE A 82 6.61 -2.21 -13.46
CA ILE A 82 6.23 -2.55 -14.82
C ILE A 82 5.04 -3.50 -14.74
N TRP A 83 3.97 -3.19 -15.47
CA TRP A 83 2.74 -3.95 -15.47
C TRP A 83 2.21 -4.15 -16.90
N GLN A 84 1.35 -5.15 -17.08
CA GLN A 84 0.72 -5.47 -18.36
C GLN A 84 -0.79 -5.43 -18.21
N PRO A 85 -1.54 -4.84 -19.15
CA PRO A 85 -2.98 -4.92 -19.13
C PRO A 85 -3.45 -6.37 -19.34
N THR A 86 -4.55 -6.73 -18.71
CA THR A 86 -5.28 -7.97 -18.98
C THR A 86 -6.51 -7.66 -19.84
N GLY A 87 -7.08 -8.69 -20.48
CA GLY A 87 -8.26 -8.54 -21.35
C GLY A 87 -9.49 -7.93 -20.67
N ASP A 88 -9.55 -7.95 -19.34
CA ASP A 88 -10.70 -7.52 -18.54
C ASP A 88 -10.58 -6.07 -18.02
N GLY A 89 -9.61 -5.29 -18.52
CA GLY A 89 -9.35 -3.93 -18.05
C GLY A 89 -8.63 -3.85 -16.71
N GLU A 90 -8.08 -4.96 -16.23
CA GLU A 90 -7.16 -5.01 -15.09
C GLU A 90 -5.69 -4.99 -15.56
N GLY A 91 -4.76 -5.12 -14.62
CA GLY A 91 -3.33 -5.20 -14.88
C GLY A 91 -2.61 -6.23 -14.02
N VAL A 92 -1.48 -6.73 -14.51
CA VAL A 92 -0.58 -7.61 -13.77
C VAL A 92 0.79 -6.96 -13.70
N VAL A 93 1.27 -6.68 -12.49
CA VAL A 93 2.65 -6.29 -12.24
C VAL A 93 3.57 -7.47 -12.54
N VAL A 94 4.54 -7.23 -13.41
CA VAL A 94 5.53 -8.20 -13.87
C VAL A 94 6.95 -7.89 -13.38
N ALA A 95 7.24 -6.64 -12.99
CA ALA A 95 8.50 -6.26 -12.38
C ALA A 95 8.32 -5.09 -11.40
N VAL A 96 9.16 -5.03 -10.37
CA VAL A 96 9.33 -3.87 -9.48
C VAL A 96 10.66 -3.21 -9.82
N GLN A 97 10.65 -1.89 -10.00
CA GLN A 97 11.87 -1.13 -10.28
C GLN A 97 12.68 -0.93 -8.99
N PRO A 98 14.01 -0.67 -9.09
CA PRO A 98 14.85 -0.41 -7.93
C PRO A 98 14.31 0.75 -7.07
N ARG A 99 14.26 0.53 -5.76
CA ARG A 99 13.84 1.55 -4.78
C ARG A 99 14.91 2.62 -4.65
N LYS A 100 14.52 3.89 -4.66
CA LYS A 100 15.40 5.01 -4.29
C LYS A 100 15.44 5.22 -2.77
N THR A 101 14.30 5.05 -2.12
CA THR A 101 14.12 5.18 -0.67
C THR A 101 13.11 4.14 -0.19
N ALA A 102 13.16 3.81 1.10
CA ALA A 102 12.20 2.92 1.72
C ALA A 102 11.95 3.35 3.17
N LEU A 103 10.68 3.43 3.55
CA LEU A 103 10.29 3.55 4.95
C LEU A 103 10.02 2.14 5.49
N THR A 104 10.83 1.69 6.44
CA THR A 104 10.75 0.35 7.01
C THR A 104 10.28 0.37 8.46
N ARG A 105 9.77 -0.79 8.91
CA ARG A 105 9.52 -1.09 10.32
C ARG A 105 10.21 -2.40 10.70
N PRO A 106 10.69 -2.55 11.93
CA PRO A 106 11.10 -3.84 12.44
C PRO A 106 9.96 -4.85 12.37
N GLY A 107 10.20 -5.99 11.72
CA GLY A 107 9.32 -7.15 11.71
C GLY A 107 9.46 -7.96 13.00
N PHE A 108 8.43 -8.75 13.32
CA PHE A 108 8.48 -9.69 14.47
C PHE A 108 9.57 -10.75 14.32
N ASP A 109 10.00 -11.02 13.09
CA ASP A 109 11.10 -11.92 12.74
C ASP A 109 12.47 -11.23 12.76
N GLY A 110 12.57 -10.01 13.30
CA GLY A 110 13.81 -9.25 13.42
C GLY A 110 14.31 -8.64 12.10
N ARG A 111 13.60 -8.87 10.98
CA ARG A 111 13.91 -8.30 9.67
C ARG A 111 13.06 -7.06 9.42
N ASP A 112 13.64 -6.06 8.79
CA ASP A 112 12.92 -4.88 8.36
C ASP A 112 11.90 -5.22 7.27
N LYS A 113 10.69 -4.67 7.42
CA LYS A 113 9.61 -4.78 6.42
C LYS A 113 9.30 -3.41 5.87
N ALA A 114 9.25 -3.28 4.54
CA ALA A 114 8.89 -2.01 3.93
C ALA A 114 7.41 -1.71 4.19
N ILE A 115 7.13 -0.45 4.52
CA ILE A 115 5.76 0.08 4.65
C ILE A 115 5.42 0.89 3.40
N ALA A 116 6.41 1.62 2.87
CA ALA A 116 6.30 2.41 1.66
C ALA A 116 7.67 2.59 1.00
N ALA A 117 7.68 2.85 -0.31
CA ALA A 117 8.88 3.01 -1.12
C ALA A 117 8.85 4.31 -1.92
N ASN A 118 10.02 4.81 -2.31
CA ASN A 118 10.20 6.00 -3.16
C ASN A 118 9.52 7.26 -2.62
N ILE A 119 9.43 7.39 -1.30
CA ILE A 119 9.05 8.63 -0.62
C ILE A 119 10.24 9.58 -0.67
N THR A 120 10.01 10.88 -0.83
CA THR A 120 11.09 11.89 -0.83
C THR A 120 11.07 12.78 0.41
N GLN A 121 9.93 12.89 1.09
CA GLN A 121 9.74 13.79 2.21
C GLN A 121 8.92 13.14 3.33
N LEU A 122 9.36 13.32 4.57
CA LEU A 122 8.61 12.98 5.79
C LEU A 122 8.08 14.28 6.41
N VAL A 123 6.76 14.42 6.47
CA VAL A 123 6.11 15.56 7.13
C VAL A 123 5.72 15.17 8.55
N VAL A 124 6.39 15.77 9.53
CA VAL A 124 6.10 15.61 10.97
C VAL A 124 5.07 16.64 11.37
N VAL A 125 3.83 16.20 11.61
CA VAL A 125 2.72 17.07 11.98
C VAL A 125 2.62 17.17 13.49
N LEU A 126 2.90 18.34 14.03
CA LEU A 126 2.68 18.74 15.42
C LEU A 126 1.35 19.48 15.53
N ALA A 127 0.81 19.62 16.73
CA ALA A 127 -0.36 20.47 16.97
C ALA A 127 -0.14 21.29 18.25
N VAL A 128 -0.80 22.43 18.37
CA VAL A 128 -0.80 23.23 19.62
C VAL A 128 -1.41 22.42 20.77
N GLU A 129 -2.49 21.68 20.48
CA GLU A 129 -3.14 20.79 21.42
C GLU A 129 -3.40 19.40 20.81
N PRO A 130 -2.97 18.29 21.45
CA PRO A 130 -2.16 18.25 22.68
C PRO A 130 -0.76 18.84 22.47
N GLU A 131 -0.16 19.33 23.55
CA GLU A 131 1.17 19.94 23.51
C GLU A 131 2.20 18.98 22.89
N PRO A 132 2.99 19.42 21.89
CA PRO A 132 3.93 18.56 21.20
C PRO A 132 5.16 18.33 22.06
N THR A 133 5.73 17.12 21.99
CA THR A 133 6.96 16.80 22.71
C THR A 133 8.17 16.94 21.79
N GLY A 134 9.20 17.67 22.23
CA GLY A 134 10.46 17.79 21.48
C GLY A 134 11.13 16.43 21.26
N TYR A 135 11.02 15.53 22.24
CA TYR A 135 11.57 14.17 22.15
C TYR A 135 10.98 13.37 20.97
N LEU A 136 9.65 13.42 20.76
CA LEU A 136 9.03 12.74 19.62
C LEU A 136 9.42 13.38 18.30
N LEU A 137 9.50 14.72 18.25
CA LEU A 137 9.97 15.44 17.07
C LEU A 137 11.38 14.98 16.67
N ASP A 138 12.31 14.94 17.61
CA ASP A 138 13.69 14.49 17.39
C ASP A 138 13.74 13.06 16.86
N GLN A 139 12.93 12.15 17.43
CA GLN A 139 12.84 10.77 16.94
C GLN A 139 12.39 10.70 15.47
N TYR A 140 11.41 11.50 15.07
CA TYR A 140 10.95 11.53 13.67
C TYR A 140 11.99 12.13 12.73
N LEU A 141 12.71 13.17 13.15
CA LEU A 141 13.78 13.78 12.34
C LEU A 141 14.95 12.82 12.15
N VAL A 142 15.34 12.08 13.20
CA VAL A 142 16.33 11.01 13.10
C VAL A 142 15.85 9.90 12.16
N ALA A 143 14.58 9.51 12.24
CA ALA A 143 14.01 8.51 11.34
C ALA A 143 14.02 8.97 9.87
N ALA A 144 13.68 10.24 9.60
CA ALA A 144 13.75 10.82 8.26
C ALA A 144 15.17 10.73 7.69
N GLN A 145 16.17 11.17 8.46
CA GLN A 145 17.57 11.13 8.05
C GLN A 145 18.05 9.71 7.77
N ARG A 146 17.71 8.75 8.65
CA ARG A 146 18.07 7.33 8.46
C ARG A 146 17.44 6.71 7.22
N ALA A 147 16.24 7.17 6.85
CA ALA A 147 15.53 6.73 5.64
C ALA A 147 15.92 7.53 4.38
N SER A 148 16.88 8.48 4.48
CA SER A 148 17.25 9.40 3.39
C SER A 148 16.05 10.19 2.85
N LEU A 149 15.19 10.66 3.76
CA LEU A 149 14.01 11.48 3.47
C LEU A 149 14.26 12.92 3.94
N GLU A 150 13.77 13.90 3.18
CA GLU A 150 13.73 15.27 3.63
C GLU A 150 12.71 15.43 4.76
N GLY A 151 13.13 15.96 5.91
CA GLY A 151 12.23 16.25 7.03
C GLY A 151 11.53 17.60 6.87
N LEU A 152 10.21 17.65 7.07
CA LEU A 152 9.43 18.88 7.13
C LEU A 152 8.60 18.90 8.41
N ILE A 153 8.68 19.99 9.18
CA ILE A 153 7.84 20.19 10.37
C ILE A 153 6.60 20.99 9.96
N CYS A 154 5.42 20.49 10.31
CA CYS A 154 4.15 21.15 10.09
C CYS A 154 3.45 21.38 11.43
N LEU A 155 3.15 22.63 11.77
CA LEU A 155 2.33 22.96 12.94
C LEU A 155 0.87 23.06 12.52
N ASN A 156 0.07 22.09 12.96
CA ASN A 156 -1.38 22.08 12.82
C ASN A 156 -2.05 22.81 13.98
N LYS A 157 -3.34 23.16 13.82
CA LYS A 157 -4.15 23.88 14.81
C LYS A 157 -3.55 25.23 15.25
N ALA A 158 -2.90 25.92 14.31
CA ALA A 158 -2.29 27.22 14.57
C ALA A 158 -3.31 28.32 14.92
N ASP A 159 -4.60 28.07 14.68
CA ASP A 159 -5.73 28.89 15.11
C ASP A 159 -5.92 28.94 16.63
N LEU A 160 -5.25 28.07 17.39
CA LEU A 160 -5.29 28.04 18.86
C LEU A 160 -4.17 28.86 19.53
N LEU A 161 -3.37 29.59 18.74
CA LEU A 161 -2.29 30.47 19.23
C LEU A 161 -2.80 31.86 19.64
#